data_AF-T1B2Q7-F1
#
_entry.id   AF-T1B2Q7-F1
#
_cell.length_a   1.000
_cell.length_b   1.000
_cell.length_c   1.000
_cell.angle_alpha   90.00
_cell.angle_beta   90.00
_cell.angle_gamma   90.00
#
_symmetry.space_group_name_H-M   'P 1'
#
loop_
_entity.id
_entity.type
_entity.pdbx_description
1 polymer ?
#
loop_
_entity_poly.entity_id
_entity_poly.type
_entity_poly.pdbx_seq_one_letter_code
_entity_poly.pdbx_strand_id
1 'polypeptide(L)' 'MPTPWTPERRAQQAEHARKVKPWLHATGPRTPEGKAICARNPYKGGHWRTFRDMHKLLNAELRDARRLIEQVRR' A
#
# COMPACT_ATOMS: atom_id res chain seq x y z
N MET A 1 11.12 -8.36 -20.16
CA MET A 1 11.62 -7.06 -19.67
C MET A 1 10.53 -6.02 -19.86
N PRO A 2 10.13 -5.24 -18.83
CA PRO A 2 9.25 -4.09 -19.06
C PRO A 2 9.95 -3.13 -20.03
N THR A 3 9.20 -2.63 -21.01
CA THR A 3 9.77 -1.70 -22.00
C THR A 3 10.07 -0.36 -21.33
N PRO A 4 11.23 0.28 -21.60
CA PRO A 4 11.59 1.55 -20.98
C PRO A 4 10.62 2.67 -21.35
N TRP A 5 10.29 3.54 -20.39
CA TRP A 5 9.43 4.70 -20.58
C TRP A 5 10.23 5.90 -21.10
N THR A 6 10.63 5.85 -22.37
CA THR A 6 11.37 6.95 -23.00
C THR A 6 10.49 8.21 -23.16
N PRO A 7 11.08 9.41 -23.27
CA PRO A 7 10.33 10.64 -23.51
C PRO A 7 9.43 10.59 -24.76
N GLU A 8 9.92 10.00 -25.85
CA GLU A 8 9.20 9.89 -27.13
C GLU A 8 7.96 8.99 -26.97
N ARG A 9 8.09 7.88 -26.23
CA ARG A 9 6.95 7.00 -25.93
C ARG A 9 5.92 7.67 -25.03
N ARG A 10 6.37 8.46 -24.04
CA ARG A 10 5.45 9.26 -23.22
C ARG A 10 4.69 10.29 -24.06
N ALA A 11 5.35 10.93 -25.03
CA ALA A 11 4.69 11.87 -25.95
C ALA A 11 3.65 11.18 -26.83
N GLN A 12 4.00 10.06 -27.46
CA GLN A 12 3.07 9.25 -28.28
C GLN A 12 1.87 8.78 -27.46
N GLN A 13 2.10 8.31 -26.22
CA GLN A 13 1.01 7.91 -25.34
C GLN A 13 0.15 9.09 -24.87
N ALA A 14 0.74 10.27 -24.66
CA ALA A 14 -0.03 11.47 -24.33
C ALA A 14 -0.95 11.88 -25.50
N GLU A 15 -0.46 11.81 -26.75
CA GLU A 15 -1.30 12.04 -27.93
C GLU A 15 -2.42 11.02 -28.06
N HIS A 16 -2.11 9.73 -27.87
CA HIS A 16 -3.11 8.67 -27.89
C HIS A 16 -4.17 8.87 -26.79
N ALA A 17 -3.76 9.19 -25.56
CA ALA A 17 -4.67 9.49 -24.46
C ALA A 17 -5.54 10.72 -24.73
N ARG A 18 -5.02 11.77 -25.39
CA ARG A 18 -5.81 12.94 -25.81
C ARG A 18 -6.83 12.60 -26.90
N LYS A 19 -6.51 11.67 -27.80
CA LYS A 19 -7.42 11.19 -28.86
C LYS A 19 -8.55 10.34 -28.26
N VAL A 20 -8.19 9.36 -27.43
CA VAL A 20 -9.14 8.37 -26.87
C VAL A 20 -9.91 8.92 -25.67
N LYS A 21 -9.35 9.91 -24.95
CA LYS A 21 -9.96 10.56 -23.77
C LYS A 21 -10.55 9.55 -22.78
N PRO A 22 -9.76 8.58 -22.28
CA PRO A 22 -10.27 7.46 -21.48
C PRO A 22 -11.02 7.91 -20.21
N TRP A 23 -10.72 9.10 -19.68
CA TRP A 23 -11.42 9.69 -18.53
C TRP A 23 -12.91 9.94 -18.79
N LEU A 24 -13.35 10.11 -20.05
CA LEU A 24 -14.78 10.26 -20.39
C LEU A 24 -15.56 8.97 -20.18
N HIS A 25 -14.90 7.82 -20.27
CA HIS A 25 -15.51 6.50 -20.06
C HIS A 25 -15.27 5.95 -18.65
N ALA A 26 -14.67 6.75 -17.75
CA ALA A 26 -14.43 6.31 -16.38
C ALA A 26 -15.76 6.02 -15.66
N THR A 27 -15.92 4.78 -15.20
CA THR A 27 -17.09 4.28 -14.45
C THR A 27 -16.93 4.45 -12.94
N GLY A 28 -16.15 5.45 -12.51
CA GLY A 28 -15.95 5.75 -11.10
C GLY A 28 -17.25 6.10 -10.37
N PRO A 29 -17.24 6.10 -9.02
CA PRO A 29 -18.42 6.39 -8.23
C PRO A 29 -18.99 7.79 -8.53
N ARG A 30 -20.25 7.83 -8.98
CA ARG A 30 -20.94 9.08 -9.33
C ARG A 30 -21.73 9.67 -8.15
N THR A 31 -22.07 8.87 -7.16
CA THR A 31 -22.84 9.31 -5.99
C THR A 31 -21.94 9.74 -4.83
N PRO A 32 -22.42 10.61 -3.92
CA PRO A 32 -21.69 10.98 -2.70
C PRO A 32 -21.26 9.77 -1.86
N GLU A 33 -22.13 8.76 -1.72
CA GLU A 33 -21.88 7.54 -0.94
C GLU A 33 -20.77 6.71 -1.58
N GLY A 34 -20.82 6.53 -2.91
CA GLY A 34 -19.77 5.82 -3.63
C GLY A 34 -18.41 6.53 -3.53
N LYS A 35 -18.42 7.87 -3.56
CA LYS A 35 -17.18 8.66 -3.36
C LYS A 35 -16.63 8.50 -1.95
N ALA A 36 -17.50 8.50 -0.93
CA ALA A 36 -17.09 8.30 0.46
C ALA A 36 -16.45 6.92 0.68
N ILE A 37 -16.98 5.87 0.06
CA ILE A 37 -16.40 4.52 0.10
C ILE A 37 -15.00 4.51 -0.53
N CYS A 38 -14.87 5.06 -1.74
CA CYS A 38 -13.58 5.03 -2.46
C CYS A 38 -12.54 6.01 -1.91
N ALA A 39 -12.92 7.02 -1.13
CA ALA A 39 -12.00 8.01 -0.55
C ALA A 39 -10.91 7.37 0.33
N ARG A 40 -11.17 6.19 0.92
CA ARG A 40 -10.19 5.44 1.73
C ARG A 40 -9.33 4.45 0.93
N ASN A 41 -9.63 4.16 -0.34
CA ASN A 41 -8.81 3.28 -1.17
C ASN A 41 -7.32 3.69 -1.32
N PRO A 42 -6.96 4.99 -1.42
CA PRO A 42 -5.56 5.38 -1.48
C PRO A 42 -4.84 5.23 -0.13
N TYR A 43 -5.56 5.08 0.99
CA TYR A 43 -4.94 4.84 2.29
C TYR A 43 -4.32 3.43 2.32
N LYS A 44 -3.00 3.35 2.16
CA LYS A 44 -2.21 2.10 2.20
C LYS A 44 -1.97 1.58 3.63
N GLY A 45 -2.65 2.16 4.61
CA GLY A 45 -2.46 1.94 6.04
C GLY A 45 -1.39 2.86 6.64
N GLY A 46 -1.60 3.24 7.90
CA GLY A 46 -0.67 4.06 8.70
C GLY A 46 0.46 3.23 9.32
N HIS A 47 0.79 3.49 10.58
CA HIS A 47 1.90 2.85 11.30
C HIS A 47 1.74 1.34 11.56
N TRP A 48 0.74 0.67 10.96
CA TRP A 48 0.49 -0.76 11.19
C TRP A 48 1.68 -1.65 10.84
N ARG A 49 2.49 -1.29 9.83
CA ARG A 49 3.74 -2.00 9.50
C ARG A 49 4.77 -1.83 10.61
N THR A 50 4.99 -0.59 11.05
CA THR A 50 5.87 -0.28 12.19
C THR A 50 5.44 -1.03 13.44
N PHE A 51 4.15 -1.00 13.78
CA PHE A 51 3.62 -1.74 14.93
C PHE A 51 3.74 -3.25 14.77
N ARG A 52 3.56 -3.79 13.56
CA ARG A 52 3.76 -5.21 13.29
C ARG A 52 5.21 -5.64 13.54
N ASP A 53 6.18 -4.83 13.13
CA ASP A 53 7.60 -5.14 13.33
C ASP A 53 8.00 -4.97 14.80
N MET A 54 7.52 -3.92 15.47
CA MET A 54 7.68 -3.75 16.91
C MET A 54 7.10 -4.94 17.71
N HIS A 55 5.91 -5.42 17.32
CA HIS A 55 5.27 -6.55 17.96
C HIS A 55 6.07 -7.85 17.81
N LYS A 56 6.74 -8.07 16.66
CA LYS A 56 7.65 -9.21 16.50
C LYS A 56 8.85 -9.11 17.43
N LEU A 57 9.44 -7.91 17.51
CA LEU A 57 10.62 -7.67 18.34
C LEU A 57 10.29 -7.87 19.82
N LEU A 58 9.18 -7.28 20.30
CA LEU A 58 8.70 -7.48 21.66
C LEU A 58 8.44 -8.95 21.98
N ASN A 59 7.82 -9.70 21.08
CA ASN A 59 7.57 -11.12 21.31
C ASN A 59 8.85 -11.97 21.35
N ALA A 60 9.90 -11.58 20.62
CA ALA A 60 11.20 -12.23 20.72
C ALA A 60 11.81 -11.99 22.10
N GLU A 61 11.87 -10.73 22.54
CA GLU A 61 12.40 -10.36 23.86
C GLU A 61 11.64 -11.05 25.01
N LEU A 62 10.31 -11.06 24.96
CA LEU A 62 9.48 -11.72 25.98
C LEU A 62 9.72 -13.23 26.03
N ARG A 63 9.98 -13.86 24.89
CA ARG A 63 10.30 -15.30 24.83
C ARG A 63 11.64 -15.59 25.51
N ASP A 64 12.64 -14.75 25.27
CA ASP A 64 13.97 -14.93 25.83
C ASP A 64 13.99 -14.61 27.34
N ALA A 65 13.28 -13.56 27.76
CA ALA A 65 13.06 -13.26 29.17
C ALA A 65 12.38 -14.44 29.91
N ARG A 66 11.39 -15.07 29.28
CA ARG A 66 10.71 -16.24 29.86
C ARG A 66 11.63 -17.44 30.01
N ARG A 67 12.49 -17.71 29.02
CA ARG A 67 13.51 -18.76 29.09
C ARG A 67 14.50 -18.53 30.22
N LEU A 68 14.97 -17.29 30.39
CA LEU A 68 15.89 -16.93 31.47
C LEU A 68 15.24 -17.17 32.85
N ILE A 69 13.99 -16.75 33.02
CA ILE A 69 13.25 -16.97 34.27
C ILE A 69 13.08 -18.46 34.56
N GLU A 70 12.79 -19.28 33.55
CA GLU A 70 12.71 -20.74 33.70
C GLU A 70 14.05 -21.37 34.08
N GLN A 71 15.18 -20.84 33.58
CA GLN A 71 16.52 -21.30 33.94
C GLN A 71 16.90 -20.95 35.38
N VAL A 72 16.55 -19.74 35.85
CA VAL A 72 16.82 -19.30 37.22
C VAL A 72 15.91 -19.98 38.24
N ARG A 73 14.72 -20.43 37.83
CA ARG A 73 13.80 -21.20 38.67
C ARG A 73 14.18 -22.66 38.85
N ARG A 74 15.17 -23.17 38.10
CA ARG A 74 15.73 -24.52 38.25
C ARG A 74 16.84 -24.53 39.28
#